data_AF-A0A2A4WY10-F1
#
_entry.id   AF-A0A2A4WY10-F1
#
_cell.length_a   1.000
_cell.length_b   1.000
_cell.length_c   1.000
_cell.angle_alpha   90.00
_cell.angle_beta   90.00
_cell.angle_gamma   90.00
#
_symmetry.space_group_name_H-M   'P 1'
#
loop_
_entity.id
_entity.type
_entity.pdbx_description
1 polymer ?
#
loop_
_entity_poly.entity_id
_entity_poly.type
_entity_poly.pdbx_seq_one_letter_code
_entity_poly.pdbx_strand_id
1 'polypeptide(L)'
;MKNKEDIALSSILKTLEPKKSEHLKKFLSDDEQQRLKEVAAMPVSFFDMGETPKERVDAIHYSWFIPFVEPFCDSDKALILASFENEDREKLHTHFQIKEHDISLSKQAKQFLHLTLFTWITENQRLYIPKASLVDSPLLNLLSLSKKQIIYLVDLLSMHDLSIEIKHIVSSSLLSNITLHLLSHQKDYLKQILKTKEPINFPKLQLDQWDGNKESLRTILYHRGFNRLSKALYGEQKALFWHVTHKIDTGRAKVMEKFYSDVHNAQIHQHLLNQVVSIAKKIAG
;
A
#
# COMPACT_ATOMS: atom_id res chain seq x y z
N MET A 1 22.43 16.22 -19.04
CA MET A 1 21.17 15.44 -18.93
C MET A 1 20.10 16.40 -18.46
N LYS A 2 18.99 16.56 -19.21
CA LYS A 2 17.87 17.42 -18.75
C LYS A 2 17.32 16.85 -17.44
N ASN A 3 17.12 17.68 -16.42
CA ASN A 3 16.58 17.25 -15.14
C ASN A 3 15.17 16.66 -15.36
N LYS A 4 14.95 15.42 -14.95
CA LYS A 4 13.65 14.73 -15.10
C LYS A 4 12.55 15.46 -14.33
N GLU A 5 12.90 16.11 -13.23
CA GLU A 5 12.00 16.92 -12.40
C GLU A 5 11.50 18.15 -13.17
N ASP A 6 12.38 18.85 -13.88
CA ASP A 6 12.02 20.02 -14.69
C ASP A 6 11.11 19.63 -15.87
N ILE A 7 11.32 18.44 -16.46
CA ILE A 7 10.42 17.90 -17.50
C ILE A 7 9.05 17.59 -16.90
N ALA A 8 9.00 16.94 -15.74
CA ALA A 8 7.77 16.58 -15.04
C ALA A 8 6.95 17.83 -14.69
N LEU A 9 7.61 18.82 -14.06
CA LEU A 9 6.99 20.06 -13.64
C LEU A 9 6.53 20.90 -14.85
N SER A 10 7.32 20.99 -15.92
CA SER A 10 6.92 21.65 -17.16
C SER A 10 5.69 20.99 -17.79
N SER A 11 5.64 19.65 -17.83
CA SER A 11 4.47 18.92 -18.32
C SER A 11 3.22 19.12 -17.46
N ILE A 12 3.35 19.10 -16.12
CA ILE A 12 2.24 19.37 -15.18
C ILE A 12 1.73 20.81 -15.37
N LEU A 13 2.62 21.79 -15.45
CA LEU A 13 2.22 23.20 -15.59
C LEU A 13 1.48 23.46 -16.91
N LYS A 14 1.73 22.67 -17.97
CA LYS A 14 1.04 22.80 -19.26
C LYS A 14 -0.32 22.09 -19.31
N THR A 15 -0.55 21.08 -18.48
CA THR A 15 -1.85 20.39 -18.41
C THR A 15 -2.84 21.10 -17.50
N LEU A 16 -2.37 22.00 -16.63
CA LEU A 16 -3.21 22.82 -15.76
C LEU A 16 -3.86 24.00 -16.50
N GLU A 17 -5.01 24.44 -16.01
CA GLU A 17 -5.64 25.68 -16.45
C GLU A 17 -4.65 26.86 -16.33
N PRO A 18 -4.62 27.80 -17.29
CA PRO A 18 -3.63 28.88 -17.33
C PRO A 18 -3.50 29.65 -16.01
N LYS A 19 -4.62 29.91 -15.33
CA LYS A 19 -4.64 30.62 -14.04
C LYS A 19 -3.95 29.83 -12.91
N LYS A 20 -4.11 28.51 -12.86
CA LYS A 20 -3.47 27.64 -11.86
C LYS A 20 -1.98 27.47 -12.15
N SER A 21 -1.64 27.33 -13.44
CA SER A 21 -0.25 27.28 -13.90
C SER A 21 0.52 28.55 -13.49
N GLU A 22 -0.03 29.73 -13.79
CA GLU A 22 0.58 31.00 -13.40
C GLU A 22 0.67 31.20 -11.89
N HIS A 23 -0.32 30.71 -11.13
CA HIS A 23 -0.26 30.76 -9.67
C HIS A 23 0.86 29.88 -9.11
N LEU A 24 1.02 28.65 -9.62
CA LEU A 24 2.07 27.73 -9.19
C LEU A 24 3.47 28.21 -9.55
N LYS A 25 3.64 28.84 -10.72
CA LYS A 25 4.92 29.42 -11.14
C LYS A 25 5.46 30.45 -10.15
N LYS A 26 4.59 31.16 -9.40
CA LYS A 26 5.00 32.14 -8.38
C LYS A 26 5.73 31.53 -7.18
N PHE A 27 5.60 30.23 -6.97
CA PHE A 27 6.31 29.52 -5.91
C PHE A 27 7.69 29.02 -6.35
N LEU A 28 8.06 29.24 -7.62
CA LEU A 28 9.36 28.89 -8.17
C LEU A 28 10.25 30.14 -8.21
N SER A 29 11.52 29.96 -7.89
CA SER A 29 12.57 30.97 -8.08
C SER A 29 12.71 31.38 -9.56
N ASP A 30 13.26 32.57 -9.81
CA ASP A 30 13.49 33.05 -11.18
C ASP A 30 14.37 32.08 -11.98
N ASP A 31 15.36 31.47 -11.33
CA ASP A 31 16.23 30.45 -11.91
C ASP A 31 15.44 29.18 -12.30
N GLU A 32 14.53 28.70 -11.46
CA GLU A 32 13.66 27.55 -11.76
C GLU A 32 12.72 27.85 -12.92
N GLN A 33 12.10 29.04 -12.92
CA GLN A 33 11.22 29.46 -14.00
C GLN A 33 11.96 29.56 -15.33
N GLN A 34 13.21 30.03 -15.32
CA GLN A 34 14.04 30.09 -16.52
C GLN A 34 14.41 28.69 -17.03
N ARG A 35 14.81 27.77 -16.14
CA ARG A 35 15.05 26.36 -16.51
C ARG A 35 13.82 25.71 -17.15
N LEU A 36 12.62 25.95 -16.61
CA LEU A 36 11.38 25.38 -17.15
C LEU A 36 11.01 25.89 -18.54
N LYS A 37 11.40 27.13 -18.90
CA LYS A 37 11.20 27.67 -20.26
C LYS A 37 12.08 26.97 -21.29
N GLU A 38 13.27 26.52 -20.89
CA GLU A 38 14.24 25.83 -21.75
C GLU A 38 13.92 24.33 -21.93
N VAL A 39 13.06 23.79 -21.06
CA VAL A 39 12.62 22.40 -21.13
C VAL A 39 11.35 22.27 -21.97
N ALA A 40 11.49 21.66 -23.15
CA ALA A 40 10.36 21.21 -23.95
C ALA A 40 9.54 20.19 -23.15
N ALA A 41 8.33 20.58 -22.72
CA ALA A 41 7.38 19.64 -22.15
C ALA A 41 7.13 18.48 -23.12
N MET A 42 7.00 17.27 -22.57
CA MET A 42 6.68 16.11 -23.40
C MET A 42 5.21 16.18 -23.87
N PRO A 43 4.92 15.74 -25.10
CA PRO A 43 3.54 15.63 -25.61
C PRO A 43 2.72 14.55 -24.87
N VAL A 44 3.39 13.69 -24.11
CA VAL A 44 2.80 12.61 -23.32
C VAL A 44 2.70 13.05 -21.86
N SER A 45 1.59 12.77 -21.20
CA SER A 45 1.39 13.13 -19.79
C SER A 45 2.54 12.55 -18.97
N PHE A 46 3.06 13.30 -17.99
CA PHE A 46 4.06 12.76 -17.06
C PHE A 46 3.54 11.50 -16.35
N PHE A 47 2.22 11.43 -16.13
CA PHE A 47 1.55 10.27 -15.59
C PHE A 47 1.55 9.07 -16.53
N ASP A 48 1.91 9.19 -17.81
CA ASP A 48 2.01 8.10 -18.79
C ASP A 48 3.45 7.57 -18.92
N MET A 49 4.40 8.16 -18.20
CA MET A 49 5.80 7.77 -18.23
C MET A 49 6.06 6.60 -17.26
N GLY A 50 6.46 5.44 -17.79
CA GLY A 50 7.16 4.38 -17.04
C GLY A 50 6.36 3.12 -16.71
N GLU A 51 5.03 3.19 -16.60
CA GLU A 51 4.17 2.01 -16.37
C GLU A 51 3.01 2.02 -17.39
N THR A 52 2.76 0.90 -18.05
CA THR A 52 1.59 0.70 -18.91
C THR A 52 0.30 0.68 -18.07
N PRO A 53 -0.88 0.99 -18.65
CA PRO A 53 -2.15 0.88 -17.93
C PRO A 53 -2.37 -0.50 -17.29
N LYS A 54 -1.95 -1.56 -17.97
CA LYS A 54 -1.99 -2.93 -17.45
C LYS A 54 -1.16 -3.08 -16.17
N GLU A 55 0.12 -2.66 -16.20
CA GLU A 55 1.01 -2.76 -15.04
C GLU A 55 0.48 -1.98 -13.82
N ARG A 56 -0.21 -0.85 -14.06
CA ARG A 56 -0.83 -0.07 -12.97
C ARG A 56 -2.02 -0.79 -12.37
N VAL A 57 -2.90 -1.35 -13.20
CA VAL A 57 -4.05 -2.14 -12.74
C VAL A 57 -3.58 -3.39 -12.00
N ASP A 58 -2.59 -4.10 -12.55
CA ASP A 58 -2.04 -5.32 -11.95
C ASP A 58 -1.34 -5.08 -10.60
N ALA A 59 -0.88 -3.85 -10.35
CA ALA A 59 -0.29 -3.47 -9.07
C ALA A 59 -1.35 -3.22 -7.98
N ILE A 60 -2.63 -3.10 -8.35
CA ILE A 60 -3.74 -2.79 -7.45
C ILE A 60 -4.53 -4.07 -7.19
N HIS A 61 -4.81 -4.35 -5.93
CA HIS A 61 -5.60 -5.50 -5.54
C HIS A 61 -7.04 -5.41 -6.06
N TYR A 62 -7.53 -6.49 -6.68
CA TYR A 62 -8.84 -6.55 -7.33
C TYR A 62 -10.02 -6.02 -6.54
N SER A 63 -10.01 -6.18 -5.21
CA SER A 63 -11.11 -5.72 -4.34
C SER A 63 -11.36 -4.21 -4.43
N TRP A 64 -10.37 -3.44 -4.89
CA TRP A 64 -10.52 -2.01 -5.11
C TRP A 64 -11.36 -1.68 -6.35
N PHE A 65 -11.48 -2.60 -7.30
CA PHE A 65 -12.30 -2.43 -8.50
C PHE A 65 -13.74 -2.91 -8.30
N ILE A 66 -14.06 -3.60 -7.21
CA ILE A 66 -15.43 -4.07 -6.92
C ILE A 66 -16.44 -2.92 -7.01
N PRO A 67 -16.26 -1.76 -6.34
CA PRO A 67 -17.27 -0.69 -6.38
C PRO A 67 -17.46 -0.09 -7.77
N PHE A 68 -16.45 -0.16 -8.65
CA PHE A 68 -16.58 0.23 -10.04
C PHE A 68 -17.42 -0.79 -10.82
N VAL A 69 -17.15 -2.07 -10.65
CA VAL A 69 -17.76 -3.15 -11.44
C VAL A 69 -19.19 -3.48 -10.98
N GLU A 70 -19.50 -3.31 -9.70
CA GLU A 70 -20.79 -3.63 -9.08
C GLU A 70 -22.03 -3.15 -9.85
N PRO A 71 -22.10 -1.88 -10.32
CA PRO A 71 -23.32 -1.32 -10.92
C PRO A 71 -23.61 -1.82 -12.34
N PHE A 72 -22.66 -2.49 -12.99
CA PHE A 72 -22.81 -2.97 -14.36
C PHE A 72 -23.66 -4.24 -14.45
N CYS A 73 -24.28 -4.47 -15.61
CA CYS A 73 -24.96 -5.75 -15.88
C CYS A 73 -23.95 -6.88 -16.09
N ASP A 74 -24.40 -8.14 -15.99
CA ASP A 74 -23.51 -9.30 -16.01
C ASP A 74 -22.68 -9.42 -17.29
N SER A 75 -23.23 -9.03 -18.45
CA SER A 75 -22.48 -9.01 -19.72
C SER A 75 -21.33 -8.00 -19.70
N ASP A 76 -21.57 -6.80 -19.16
CA ASP A 76 -20.56 -5.76 -19.05
C ASP A 76 -19.52 -6.11 -18.00
N LYS A 77 -19.95 -6.70 -16.88
CA LYS A 77 -19.05 -7.28 -15.88
C LYS A 77 -18.13 -8.31 -16.52
N ALA A 78 -18.68 -9.26 -17.28
CA ALA A 78 -17.89 -10.31 -17.94
C ALA A 78 -16.84 -9.72 -18.90
N LEU A 79 -17.20 -8.68 -19.68
CA LEU A 79 -16.26 -7.93 -20.51
C LEU A 79 -15.15 -7.26 -19.69
N ILE A 80 -15.50 -6.56 -18.61
CA ILE A 80 -14.51 -5.92 -17.73
C ILE A 80 -13.57 -6.97 -17.13
N LEU A 81 -14.11 -8.07 -16.61
CA LEU A 81 -13.37 -9.16 -15.99
C LEU A 81 -12.43 -9.86 -16.99
N ALA A 82 -12.82 -9.96 -18.26
CA ALA A 82 -11.99 -10.51 -19.33
C ALA A 82 -10.73 -9.66 -19.64
N SER A 83 -10.66 -8.41 -19.14
CA SER A 83 -9.45 -7.59 -19.24
C SER A 83 -8.36 -7.98 -18.24
N PHE A 84 -8.69 -8.69 -17.16
CA PHE A 84 -7.73 -9.19 -16.18
C PHE A 84 -7.12 -10.52 -16.67
N GLU A 85 -5.80 -10.67 -16.51
CA GLU A 85 -5.04 -11.85 -16.98
C GLU A 85 -4.43 -12.67 -15.84
N ASN A 86 -4.65 -12.27 -14.59
CA ASN A 86 -4.05 -12.84 -13.39
C ASN A 86 -5.11 -13.55 -12.52
N GLU A 87 -4.69 -14.06 -11.36
CA GLU A 87 -5.56 -14.69 -10.36
C GLU A 87 -6.74 -13.80 -9.90
N ASP A 88 -6.70 -12.49 -10.18
CA ASP A 88 -7.75 -11.58 -9.77
C ASP A 88 -9.01 -11.70 -10.62
N ARG A 89 -8.88 -12.14 -11.88
CA ARG A 89 -10.01 -12.50 -12.73
C ARG A 89 -10.90 -13.53 -12.04
N GLU A 90 -10.31 -14.63 -11.56
CA GLU A 90 -11.03 -15.72 -10.91
C GLU A 90 -11.71 -15.28 -9.61
N LYS A 91 -11.05 -14.41 -8.85
CA LYS A 91 -11.61 -13.85 -7.61
C LYS A 91 -12.79 -12.92 -7.89
N LEU A 92 -12.71 -12.12 -8.95
CA LEU A 92 -13.81 -11.25 -9.38
C LEU A 92 -14.98 -12.07 -9.96
N HIS A 93 -14.72 -13.11 -10.75
CA HIS A 93 -15.76 -14.05 -11.21
C HIS A 93 -16.49 -14.70 -10.04
N THR A 94 -15.73 -15.19 -9.05
CA THR A 94 -16.30 -15.77 -7.83
C THR A 94 -17.13 -14.74 -7.05
N HIS A 95 -16.64 -13.51 -6.94
CA HIS A 95 -17.33 -12.44 -6.21
C HIS A 95 -18.67 -12.06 -6.85
N PHE A 96 -18.70 -11.89 -8.17
CA PHE A 96 -19.89 -11.48 -8.91
C PHE A 96 -20.77 -12.64 -9.41
N GLN A 97 -20.35 -13.89 -9.20
CA GLN A 97 -21.05 -15.11 -9.64
C GLN A 97 -21.32 -15.15 -11.16
N ILE A 98 -20.39 -14.57 -11.94
CA ILE A 98 -20.47 -14.54 -13.41
C ILE A 98 -20.14 -15.93 -13.94
N LYS A 99 -21.02 -16.49 -14.78
CA LYS A 99 -20.87 -17.85 -15.33
C LYS A 99 -20.03 -17.90 -16.61
N GLU A 100 -19.90 -16.76 -17.30
CA GLU A 100 -19.19 -16.66 -18.56
C GLU A 100 -17.69 -16.48 -18.32
N HIS A 101 -16.89 -17.44 -18.79
CA HIS A 101 -15.45 -17.44 -18.56
C HIS A 101 -14.62 -17.28 -19.83
N ASP A 102 -15.23 -17.34 -21.03
CA ASP A 102 -14.49 -17.43 -22.30
C ASP A 102 -14.71 -16.23 -23.22
N ILE A 103 -14.72 -15.02 -22.66
CA ILE A 103 -14.71 -13.80 -23.45
C ILE A 103 -13.27 -13.45 -23.82
N SER A 104 -13.00 -13.33 -25.11
CA SER A 104 -11.74 -12.84 -25.65
C SER A 104 -11.88 -11.39 -26.08
N LEU A 105 -11.00 -10.53 -25.56
CA LEU A 105 -10.94 -9.12 -25.89
C LEU A 105 -9.78 -8.82 -26.83
N SER A 106 -9.99 -7.88 -27.75
CA SER A 106 -8.89 -7.28 -28.51
C SER A 106 -7.91 -6.54 -27.59
N LYS A 107 -6.67 -6.37 -28.05
CA LYS A 107 -5.63 -5.64 -27.30
C LYS A 107 -6.08 -4.21 -26.98
N GLN A 108 -6.75 -3.56 -27.92
CA GLN A 108 -7.27 -2.19 -27.78
C GLN A 108 -8.38 -2.13 -26.73
N ALA A 109 -9.29 -3.11 -26.71
CA ALA A 109 -10.35 -3.18 -25.70
C ALA A 109 -9.77 -3.38 -24.29
N LYS A 110 -8.78 -4.27 -24.14
CA LYS A 110 -8.07 -4.45 -22.85
C LYS A 110 -7.41 -3.16 -22.39
N GLN A 111 -6.67 -2.48 -23.28
CA GLN A 111 -6.01 -1.23 -22.96
C GLN A 111 -6.99 -0.13 -22.54
N PHE A 112 -8.13 -0.02 -23.25
CA PHE A 112 -9.20 0.91 -22.91
C PHE A 112 -9.78 0.62 -21.52
N LEU A 113 -10.08 -0.64 -21.21
CA LEU A 113 -10.61 -1.05 -19.91
C LEU A 113 -9.60 -0.81 -18.78
N HIS A 114 -8.33 -1.15 -18.98
CA HIS A 114 -7.28 -0.87 -17.98
C HIS A 114 -7.13 0.62 -17.71
N LEU A 115 -7.13 1.45 -18.76
CA LEU A 115 -7.08 2.90 -18.60
C LEU A 115 -8.31 3.43 -17.87
N THR A 116 -9.50 2.89 -18.18
CA THR A 116 -10.77 3.29 -17.54
C THR A 116 -10.76 2.95 -16.04
N LEU A 117 -10.39 1.72 -15.68
CA LEU A 117 -10.27 1.25 -14.30
C LEU A 117 -9.25 2.10 -13.52
N PHE A 118 -8.09 2.35 -14.11
CA PHE A 118 -7.04 3.12 -13.49
C PHE A 118 -7.42 4.60 -13.32
N THR A 119 -8.09 5.19 -14.31
CA THR A 119 -8.58 6.57 -14.23
C THR A 119 -9.63 6.69 -13.11
N TRP A 120 -10.61 5.79 -13.08
CA TRP A 120 -11.65 5.81 -12.05
C TRP A 120 -11.08 5.73 -10.63
N ILE A 121 -10.12 4.83 -10.38
CA ILE A 121 -9.58 4.67 -9.02
C ILE A 121 -8.72 5.87 -8.59
N THR A 122 -8.00 6.49 -9.53
CA THR A 122 -7.11 7.60 -9.22
C THR A 122 -7.82 8.96 -9.15
N GLU A 123 -8.87 9.18 -9.95
CA GLU A 123 -9.71 10.38 -9.89
C GLU A 123 -10.45 10.50 -8.56
N ASN A 124 -10.96 9.37 -8.05
CA ASN A 124 -11.71 9.34 -6.79
C ASN A 124 -10.82 9.60 -5.57
N GLN A 125 -9.53 9.26 -5.64
CA GLN A 125 -8.66 9.32 -4.47
C GLN A 125 -7.59 10.42 -4.52
N ARG A 126 -7.28 11.00 -5.70
CA ARG A 126 -6.33 12.13 -5.91
C ARG A 126 -4.97 12.03 -5.19
N LEU A 127 -4.57 10.85 -4.72
CA LEU A 127 -3.34 10.61 -3.97
C LEU A 127 -2.31 9.80 -4.79
N TYR A 128 -2.67 9.36 -5.99
CA TYR A 128 -1.75 8.65 -6.86
C TYR A 128 -0.69 9.59 -7.43
N ILE A 129 0.58 9.20 -7.28
CA ILE A 129 1.73 9.78 -7.97
C ILE A 129 2.52 8.61 -8.56
N PRO A 130 2.97 8.64 -9.83
CA PRO A 130 3.75 7.55 -10.41
C PRO A 130 4.97 7.24 -9.56
N LYS A 131 5.30 5.94 -9.38
CA LYS A 131 6.36 5.48 -8.47
C LYS A 131 7.71 6.16 -8.72
N ALA A 132 8.04 6.42 -9.99
CA ALA A 132 9.27 7.10 -10.41
C ALA A 132 9.39 8.57 -9.97
N SER A 133 8.32 9.14 -9.41
CA SER A 133 8.20 10.53 -8.97
C SER A 133 8.02 10.65 -7.46
N LEU A 134 8.06 9.53 -6.74
CA LEU A 134 8.06 9.55 -5.29
C LEU A 134 9.40 10.09 -4.80
N VAL A 135 9.34 10.90 -3.75
CA VAL A 135 10.56 11.42 -3.10
C VAL A 135 11.32 10.26 -2.47
N ASP A 136 12.66 10.35 -2.50
CA ASP A 136 13.54 9.38 -1.88
C ASP A 136 13.15 9.13 -0.43
N SER A 137 12.90 7.86 -0.11
CA SER A 137 12.53 7.42 1.23
C SER A 137 13.09 6.03 1.48
N PRO A 138 13.55 5.74 2.72
CA PRO A 138 14.00 4.41 3.09
C PRO A 138 12.87 3.36 3.00
N LEU A 139 11.60 3.80 2.97
CA LEU A 139 10.41 2.96 2.84
C LEU A 139 9.98 2.71 1.38
N LEU A 140 10.69 3.25 0.38
CA LEU A 140 10.41 2.96 -1.04
C LEU A 140 10.58 1.46 -1.37
N ASN A 141 11.36 0.71 -0.58
CA ASN A 141 11.48 -0.74 -0.73
C ASN A 141 10.15 -1.49 -0.53
N LEU A 142 9.15 -0.90 0.14
CA LEU A 142 7.81 -1.48 0.25
C LEU A 142 7.11 -1.57 -1.13
N LEU A 143 7.52 -0.75 -2.09
CA LEU A 143 6.97 -0.75 -3.45
C LEU A 143 7.40 -1.98 -4.27
N SER A 144 8.45 -2.71 -3.88
CA SER A 144 8.83 -3.97 -4.53
C SER A 144 8.17 -5.19 -3.89
N LEU A 145 7.66 -5.08 -2.67
CA LEU A 145 7.01 -6.20 -1.99
C LEU A 145 5.67 -6.58 -2.63
N SER A 146 5.45 -7.87 -2.82
CA SER A 146 4.15 -8.44 -3.18
C SER A 146 3.16 -8.35 -2.01
N LYS A 147 1.85 -8.55 -2.29
CA LYS A 147 0.82 -8.66 -1.25
C LYS A 147 1.21 -9.65 -0.15
N LYS A 148 1.65 -10.86 -0.52
CA LYS A 148 2.03 -11.92 0.44
C LYS A 148 3.18 -11.45 1.34
N GLN A 149 4.17 -10.75 0.78
CA GLN A 149 5.28 -10.19 1.53
C GLN A 149 4.87 -9.04 2.45
N ILE A 150 3.93 -8.18 2.05
CA ILE A 150 3.37 -7.14 2.92
C ILE A 150 2.63 -7.77 4.12
N ILE A 151 1.82 -8.80 3.88
CA ILE A 151 1.15 -9.52 4.97
C ILE A 151 2.16 -10.20 5.90
N TYR A 152 3.21 -10.79 5.35
CA TYR A 152 4.29 -11.39 6.14
C TYR A 152 5.05 -10.34 6.97
N LEU A 153 5.35 -9.17 6.39
CA LEU A 153 5.91 -8.02 7.13
C LEU A 153 5.02 -7.62 8.31
N VAL A 154 3.71 -7.51 8.09
CA VAL A 154 2.72 -7.18 9.14
C VAL A 154 2.70 -8.24 10.24
N ASP A 155 2.75 -9.53 9.87
CA ASP A 155 2.85 -10.63 10.86
C ASP A 155 4.08 -10.45 11.76
N LEU A 156 5.25 -10.14 11.18
CA LEU A 156 6.48 -9.95 11.94
C LEU A 156 6.45 -8.67 12.80
N LEU A 157 5.94 -7.56 12.27
CA LEU A 157 5.78 -6.31 13.01
C LEU A 157 4.91 -6.50 14.26
N SER A 158 3.83 -7.29 14.16
CA SER A 158 2.94 -7.56 15.29
C SER A 158 3.64 -8.26 16.47
N MET A 159 4.72 -9.00 16.20
CA MET A 159 5.46 -9.72 17.24
C MET A 159 6.18 -8.78 18.20
N HIS A 160 6.50 -7.55 17.79
CA HIS A 160 7.14 -6.58 18.68
C HIS A 160 6.24 -6.25 19.87
N ASP A 161 4.95 -5.97 19.64
CA ASP A 161 3.99 -5.73 20.72
C ASP A 161 3.75 -7.00 21.55
N LEU A 162 3.61 -8.15 20.88
CA LEU A 162 3.45 -9.43 21.59
C LEU A 162 4.66 -9.73 22.49
N SER A 163 5.88 -9.42 22.06
CA SER A 163 7.11 -9.68 22.82
C SER A 163 7.20 -8.92 24.13
N ILE A 164 6.52 -7.77 24.23
CA ILE A 164 6.36 -7.02 25.47
C ILE A 164 5.32 -7.73 26.34
N GLU A 165 4.15 -8.02 25.79
CA GLU A 165 3.02 -8.50 26.56
C GLU A 165 3.24 -9.88 27.16
N ILE A 166 3.85 -10.81 26.41
CA ILE A 166 4.09 -12.17 26.91
C ILE A 166 5.01 -12.21 28.14
N LYS A 167 5.85 -11.19 28.34
CA LYS A 167 6.70 -11.07 29.55
C LYS A 167 5.88 -10.77 30.81
N HIS A 168 4.65 -10.30 30.65
CA HIS A 168 3.72 -9.97 31.73
C HIS A 168 2.65 -11.04 31.95
N ILE A 169 2.55 -12.05 31.09
CA ILE A 169 1.59 -13.15 31.23
C ILE A 169 2.12 -14.15 32.25
N VAL A 170 1.43 -14.27 33.39
CA VAL A 170 1.78 -15.22 34.47
C VAL A 170 1.24 -16.62 34.18
N SER A 171 0.14 -16.73 33.43
CA SER A 171 -0.50 -18.01 33.11
C SER A 171 0.26 -18.77 32.03
N SER A 172 0.87 -19.89 32.41
CA SER A 172 1.58 -20.78 31.48
C SER A 172 0.62 -21.44 30.47
N SER A 173 -0.63 -21.69 30.85
CA SER A 173 -1.66 -22.24 29.95
C SER A 173 -2.05 -21.23 28.87
N LEU A 174 -2.25 -19.95 29.25
CA LEU A 174 -2.52 -18.87 28.30
C LEU A 174 -1.35 -18.68 27.33
N LEU A 175 -0.11 -18.62 27.85
CA LEU A 175 1.08 -18.48 27.02
C LEU A 175 1.24 -19.64 26.03
N SER A 176 1.01 -20.88 26.49
CA SER A 176 1.01 -22.06 25.64
C SER A 176 -0.04 -21.95 24.54
N ASN A 177 -1.27 -21.54 24.89
CA ASN A 177 -2.35 -21.39 23.94
C ASN A 177 -2.05 -20.33 22.87
N ILE A 178 -1.56 -19.15 23.26
CA ILE A 178 -1.12 -18.11 22.32
C ILE A 178 -0.07 -18.66 21.37
N THR A 179 0.96 -19.32 21.93
CA THR A 179 2.08 -19.87 21.15
C THR A 179 1.63 -20.98 20.19
N LEU A 180 0.61 -21.77 20.54
CA LEU A 180 0.05 -22.79 19.64
C LEU A 180 -0.58 -22.17 18.40
N HIS A 181 -1.21 -21.00 18.53
CA HIS A 181 -1.91 -20.32 17.43
C HIS A 181 -1.03 -19.42 16.55
N LEU A 182 0.21 -19.12 16.95
CA LEU A 182 1.17 -18.41 16.10
C LEU A 182 1.60 -19.25 14.89
N LEU A 183 1.88 -18.58 13.77
CA LEU A 183 2.50 -19.19 12.59
C LEU A 183 3.98 -19.49 12.85
N SER A 184 4.58 -20.39 12.05
CA SER A 184 5.99 -20.80 12.25
C SER A 184 6.94 -19.60 12.23
N HIS A 185 6.83 -18.73 11.21
CA HIS A 185 7.67 -17.54 11.10
C HIS A 185 7.48 -16.55 12.25
N GLN A 186 6.25 -16.43 12.76
CA GLN A 186 5.95 -15.60 13.92
C GLN A 186 6.65 -16.14 15.17
N LYS A 187 6.59 -17.46 15.42
CA LYS A 187 7.28 -18.09 16.56
C LYS A 187 8.79 -17.89 16.48
N ASP A 188 9.37 -18.11 15.30
CA ASP A 188 10.82 -18.00 15.09
C ASP A 188 11.30 -16.56 15.27
N TYR A 189 10.57 -15.59 14.71
CA TYR A 189 10.88 -14.18 14.89
C TYR A 189 10.68 -13.71 16.34
N LEU A 190 9.58 -14.12 16.99
CA LEU A 190 9.31 -13.80 18.39
C LEU A 190 10.43 -14.27 19.32
N LYS A 191 10.94 -15.49 19.13
CA LYS A 191 12.10 -16.02 19.88
C LYS A 191 13.35 -15.16 19.72
N GLN A 192 13.56 -14.56 18.54
CA GLN A 192 14.70 -13.67 18.29
C GLN A 192 14.54 -12.35 19.04
N ILE A 193 13.39 -11.68 18.90
CA ILE A 193 13.17 -10.34 19.45
C ILE A 193 12.92 -10.35 20.97
N LEU A 194 12.51 -11.48 21.56
CA LEU A 194 12.35 -11.63 23.00
C LEU A 194 13.62 -11.29 23.80
N LYS A 195 14.79 -11.52 23.20
CA LYS A 195 16.12 -11.22 23.75
C LYS A 195 16.48 -9.74 23.69
N THR A 196 15.74 -8.96 22.91
CA THR A 196 15.96 -7.52 22.71
C THR A 196 14.99 -6.72 23.56
N LYS A 197 15.39 -5.50 23.93
CA LYS A 197 14.49 -4.55 24.58
C LYS A 197 13.73 -3.79 23.51
N GLU A 198 12.41 -3.94 23.48
CA GLU A 198 11.54 -3.13 22.63
C GLU A 198 11.37 -1.73 23.28
N PRO A 199 11.79 -0.65 22.61
CA PRO A 199 11.71 0.70 23.17
C PRO A 199 10.32 1.33 23.01
N ILE A 200 9.48 0.81 22.11
CA ILE A 200 8.14 1.32 21.84
C ILE A 200 7.12 0.51 22.63
N ASN A 201 6.35 1.19 23.49
CA ASN A 201 5.24 0.56 24.20
C ASN A 201 3.91 1.16 23.73
N PHE A 202 3.21 0.45 22.85
CA PHE A 202 1.82 0.79 22.50
C PHE A 202 0.85 0.34 23.60
N PRO A 203 -0.43 0.79 23.56
CA PRO A 203 -1.44 0.28 24.49
C PRO A 203 -1.50 -1.25 24.47
N LYS A 204 -1.68 -1.89 25.64
CA LYS A 204 -1.72 -3.36 25.79
C LYS A 204 -2.67 -4.02 24.79
N LEU A 205 -2.34 -5.23 24.34
CA LEU A 205 -3.15 -6.12 23.51
C LEU A 205 -4.37 -6.67 24.25
N GLN A 206 -4.35 -6.66 25.58
CA GLN A 206 -5.40 -7.21 26.45
C GLN A 206 -5.58 -8.72 26.25
N LEU A 207 -4.46 -9.44 26.13
CA LEU A 207 -4.46 -10.90 25.95
C LEU A 207 -4.94 -11.68 27.17
N ASP A 208 -5.01 -11.02 28.33
CA ASP A 208 -5.66 -11.53 29.54
C ASP A 208 -7.18 -11.70 29.37
N GLN A 209 -7.80 -10.93 28.48
CA GLN A 209 -9.23 -10.98 28.16
C GLN A 209 -9.52 -11.71 26.84
N TRP A 210 -8.49 -12.27 26.20
CA TRP A 210 -8.66 -13.00 24.95
C TRP A 210 -9.41 -14.32 25.19
N ASP A 211 -10.36 -14.60 24.29
CA ASP A 211 -11.31 -15.73 24.36
C ASP A 211 -10.71 -17.11 24.04
N GLY A 212 -9.42 -17.17 23.71
CA GLY A 212 -8.75 -18.41 23.31
C GLY A 212 -8.99 -18.80 21.85
N ASN A 213 -9.74 -18.02 21.06
CA ASN A 213 -10.01 -18.32 19.66
C ASN A 213 -8.86 -17.87 18.74
N LYS A 214 -8.53 -18.72 17.74
CA LYS A 214 -7.41 -18.48 16.82
C LYS A 214 -7.62 -17.23 15.95
N GLU A 215 -8.82 -17.04 15.44
CA GLU A 215 -9.18 -15.97 14.51
C GLU A 215 -9.21 -14.62 15.22
N SER A 216 -9.70 -14.57 16.47
CA SER A 216 -9.66 -13.38 17.31
C SER A 216 -8.21 -12.96 17.63
N LEU A 217 -7.34 -13.89 18.03
CA LEU A 217 -5.91 -13.63 18.27
C LEU A 217 -5.23 -13.10 17.00
N ARG A 218 -5.50 -13.76 15.87
CA ARG A 218 -4.96 -13.35 14.57
C ARG A 218 -5.39 -11.94 14.19
N THR A 219 -6.64 -11.56 14.49
CA THR A 219 -7.15 -10.21 14.26
C THR A 219 -6.45 -9.18 15.15
N ILE A 220 -6.28 -9.48 16.44
CA ILE A 220 -5.56 -8.62 17.40
C ILE A 220 -4.13 -8.37 16.90
N LEU A 221 -3.40 -9.42 16.54
CA LEU A 221 -2.02 -9.32 16.06
C LEU A 221 -1.95 -8.57 14.71
N TYR A 222 -2.84 -8.85 13.77
CA TYR A 222 -2.87 -8.15 12.49
C TYR A 222 -3.08 -6.65 12.66
N HIS A 223 -4.04 -6.24 13.48
CA HIS A 223 -4.29 -4.83 13.74
C HIS A 223 -3.03 -4.14 14.29
N ARG A 224 -2.22 -4.84 15.07
CA ARG A 224 -0.99 -4.30 15.67
C ARG A 224 0.14 -4.18 14.67
N GLY A 225 0.33 -5.20 13.84
CA GLY A 225 1.26 -5.12 12.72
C GLY A 225 0.90 -3.96 11.77
N PHE A 226 -0.39 -3.81 11.43
CA PHE A 226 -0.86 -2.70 10.61
C PHE A 226 -0.72 -1.34 11.30
N ASN A 227 -0.96 -1.27 12.60
CA ASN A 227 -0.73 -0.04 13.37
C ASN A 227 0.73 0.40 13.28
N ARG A 228 1.68 -0.51 13.51
CA ARG A 228 3.13 -0.22 13.39
C ARG A 228 3.50 0.24 11.97
N LEU A 229 3.04 -0.48 10.95
CA LEU A 229 3.32 -0.12 9.55
C LEU A 229 2.72 1.24 9.18
N SER A 230 1.47 1.51 9.57
CA SER A 230 0.78 2.75 9.24
C SER A 230 1.40 3.95 9.94
N LYS A 231 1.81 3.79 11.20
CA LYS A 231 2.53 4.81 11.97
C LYS A 231 3.93 5.08 11.42
N ALA A 232 4.64 4.06 10.91
CA ALA A 232 5.90 4.25 10.19
C ALA A 232 5.69 5.08 8.91
N LEU A 233 4.61 4.83 8.18
CA LEU A 233 4.27 5.51 6.93
C LEU A 233 3.68 6.93 7.13
N TYR A 234 3.25 7.32 8.33
CA TYR A 234 2.56 8.60 8.56
C TYR A 234 3.41 9.83 8.20
N GLY A 235 4.73 9.77 8.43
CA GLY A 235 5.66 10.85 8.08
C GLY A 235 6.10 10.86 6.61
N GLU A 236 5.65 9.90 5.80
CA GLU A 236 6.03 9.77 4.39
C GLU A 236 5.04 10.48 3.46
N GLN A 237 5.38 10.62 2.17
CA GLN A 237 4.44 11.09 1.16
C GLN A 237 3.17 10.21 1.13
N LYS A 238 2.00 10.83 1.15
CA LYS A 238 0.69 10.13 1.08
C LYS A 238 0.57 9.21 -0.13
N ALA A 239 1.24 9.53 -1.24
CA ALA A 239 1.28 8.66 -2.41
C ALA A 239 1.98 7.32 -2.14
N LEU A 240 3.04 7.28 -1.32
CA LEU A 240 3.66 6.03 -0.90
C LEU A 240 2.67 5.18 -0.09
N PHE A 241 1.95 5.81 0.86
CA PHE A 241 0.91 5.14 1.62
C PHE A 241 -0.17 4.56 0.68
N TRP A 242 -0.63 5.35 -0.30
CA TRP A 242 -1.58 4.91 -1.33
C TRP A 242 -1.08 3.65 -2.06
N HIS A 243 0.16 3.66 -2.56
CA HIS A 243 0.72 2.50 -3.27
C HIS A 243 0.78 1.25 -2.40
N VAL A 244 1.11 1.40 -1.12
CA VAL A 244 1.19 0.26 -0.19
C VAL A 244 -0.21 -0.28 0.14
N THR A 245 -1.19 0.58 0.40
CA THR A 245 -2.55 0.16 0.74
C THR A 245 -3.30 -0.43 -0.46
N HIS A 246 -3.00 0.02 -1.68
CA HIS A 246 -3.67 -0.48 -2.88
C HIS A 246 -3.18 -1.87 -3.32
N LYS A 247 -2.04 -2.34 -2.81
CA LYS A 247 -1.55 -3.72 -3.02
C LYS A 247 -2.28 -4.77 -2.19
N ILE A 248 -2.99 -4.35 -1.15
CA ILE A 248 -3.73 -5.24 -0.24
C ILE A 248 -5.24 -5.04 -0.42
N ASP A 249 -6.04 -5.95 0.12
CA ASP A 249 -7.48 -5.84 0.03
C ASP A 249 -8.03 -4.64 0.82
N THR A 250 -9.20 -4.17 0.39
CA THR A 250 -9.87 -2.99 0.95
C THR A 250 -10.19 -3.12 2.44
N GLY A 251 -10.42 -4.34 2.94
CA GLY A 251 -10.63 -4.59 4.36
C GLY A 251 -9.39 -4.26 5.19
N ARG A 252 -8.24 -4.80 4.78
CA ARG A 252 -6.94 -4.52 5.43
C ARG A 252 -6.47 -3.07 5.21
N ALA A 253 -6.72 -2.51 4.03
CA ALA A 253 -6.42 -1.10 3.76
C ALA A 253 -7.15 -0.15 4.71
N LYS A 254 -8.45 -0.38 4.97
CA LYS A 254 -9.23 0.38 5.97
C LYS A 254 -8.64 0.31 7.38
N VAL A 255 -8.07 -0.85 7.76
CA VAL A 255 -7.37 -1.00 9.05
C VAL A 255 -6.11 -0.12 9.07
N MET A 256 -5.34 -0.08 7.98
CA MET A 256 -4.18 0.82 7.86
C MET A 256 -4.57 2.29 7.95
N GLU A 257 -5.60 2.70 7.19
CA GLU A 257 -6.12 4.07 7.20
C GLU A 257 -6.56 4.50 8.60
N LYS A 258 -7.25 3.63 9.35
CA LYS A 258 -7.63 3.88 10.74
C LYS A 258 -6.42 4.20 11.64
N PHE A 259 -5.28 3.56 11.40
CA PHE A 259 -4.08 3.75 12.20
C PHE A 259 -3.11 4.80 11.64
N TYR A 260 -3.39 5.35 10.46
CA TYR A 260 -2.57 6.37 9.81
C TYR A 260 -2.67 7.71 10.54
N SER A 261 -1.91 7.80 11.63
CA SER A 261 -1.89 8.93 12.56
C SER A 261 -0.48 9.15 13.11
N ASP A 262 -0.20 10.39 13.49
CA ASP A 262 1.06 10.78 14.12
C ASP A 262 1.34 9.96 15.39
N VAL A 263 2.62 9.77 15.66
CA VAL A 263 3.13 9.16 16.90
C VAL A 263 3.53 10.23 17.91
N HIS A 264 3.53 11.50 17.52
CA HIS A 264 3.85 12.67 18.35
C HIS A 264 5.21 12.58 19.07
N ASN A 265 6.13 11.76 18.53
CA ASN A 265 7.47 11.56 19.04
C ASN A 265 8.39 11.07 17.91
N ALA A 266 9.35 11.91 17.54
CA ALA A 266 10.27 11.63 16.42
C ALA A 266 11.16 10.39 16.67
N GLN A 267 11.59 10.14 17.91
CA GLN A 267 12.42 8.97 18.22
C GLN A 267 11.63 7.66 18.06
N ILE A 268 10.36 7.66 18.47
CA ILE A 268 9.48 6.50 18.29
C ILE A 268 9.21 6.28 16.80
N HIS A 269 8.91 7.34 16.04
CA HIS A 269 8.68 7.24 14.60
C HIS A 269 9.92 6.70 13.87
N GLN A 270 11.12 7.22 14.18
CA GLN A 270 12.38 6.71 13.62
C GLN A 270 12.61 5.24 13.95
N HIS A 271 12.25 4.80 15.16
CA HIS A 271 12.38 3.39 15.53
C HIS A 271 11.41 2.50 14.75
N LEU A 272 10.16 2.91 14.56
CA LEU A 272 9.20 2.20 13.71
C LEU A 272 9.69 2.10 12.26
N LEU A 273 10.19 3.20 11.72
CA LEU A 273 10.76 3.24 10.38
C LEU A 273 11.90 2.22 10.26
N ASN A 274 12.85 2.23 11.21
CA ASN A 274 13.97 1.30 11.21
C ASN A 274 13.52 -0.17 11.31
N GLN A 275 12.48 -0.47 12.11
CA GLN A 275 11.88 -1.81 12.19
C GLN A 275 11.33 -2.24 10.83
N VAL A 276 10.49 -1.40 10.21
CA VAL A 276 9.87 -1.69 8.91
C VAL A 276 10.94 -1.90 7.84
N VAL A 277 11.93 -0.99 7.74
CA VAL A 277 13.01 -1.08 6.75
C VAL A 277 13.83 -2.35 6.93
N SER A 278 14.22 -2.67 8.17
CA SER A 278 15.04 -3.84 8.48
C SER A 278 14.33 -5.14 8.11
N ILE A 279 13.05 -5.26 8.49
CA ILE A 279 12.25 -6.45 8.19
C ILE A 279 11.97 -6.54 6.68
N ALA A 280 11.58 -5.44 6.04
CA ALA A 280 11.32 -5.41 4.60
C ALA A 280 12.55 -5.82 3.77
N LYS A 281 13.76 -5.38 4.15
CA LYS A 281 15.01 -5.81 3.50
C LYS A 281 15.24 -7.32 3.62
N LYS A 282 14.95 -7.93 4.78
CA LYS A 282 15.06 -9.38 5.00
C LYS A 282 14.04 -10.19 4.21
N ILE A 283 12.90 -9.59 3.86
CA ILE A 283 11.84 -10.26 3.08
C ILE A 283 12.12 -10.16 1.57
N ALA A 284 12.83 -9.11 1.14
CA ALA A 284 13.13 -8.84 -0.26
C ALA A 284 14.42 -9.52 -0.77
N GLY A 285 15.38 -9.81 0.12
CA GLY A 285 16.59 -10.58 -0.17
C GLY A 285 16.38 -12.07 0.03
#